data_AF-A0A812MLY5-F1
#
_entry.id   AF-A0A812MLY5-F1
#
_cell.length_a   1.000
_cell.length_b   1.000
_cell.length_c   1.000
_cell.angle_alpha   90.00
_cell.angle_beta   90.00
_cell.angle_gamma   90.00
#
_symmetry.space_group_name_H-M   'P 1'
#
loop_
_entity.id
_entity.type
_entity.pdbx_description
1 polymer ?
#
loop_
_entity_poly.entity_id
_entity_poly.type
_entity_poly.pdbx_seq_one_letter_code
_entity_poly.pdbx_strand_id
1 'polypeptide(L)'
;MTTQLNRAAENKKNQFRQLRKYLIQNRIDDELGLRITGFLENAFDVRQAAVLESQVELLGFLSKPLTAELQYAKYERCLKELIIVKQHSKPDAYDFTTLQIMKNLANDGLTHRTFAPADTVFEAETMASHAYFMTAGSLKYVLHGEEAKLSESWWLVEMCMWIHWTHLGEMKTEDATGMVLLEADRFSSLVRVSPNGQATGRAVALQVVDAMNMMEVLTDLWQCPVQYVSESSPGHSEGRRFFRKLLSADLAAVVPTK
;
A
#
# COMPACT_ATOMS: atom_id res chain seq x y z
N MET A 1 -23.30 9.18 30.83
CA MET A 1 -22.19 9.03 29.86
C MET A 1 -20.83 8.80 30.51
N THR A 2 -20.50 9.40 31.67
CA THR A 2 -19.21 9.22 32.37
C THR A 2 -18.89 7.77 32.76
N THR A 3 -19.90 6.95 33.08
CA THR A 3 -19.72 5.54 33.46
C THR A 3 -19.21 4.64 32.32
N GLN A 4 -19.58 4.92 31.07
CA GLN A 4 -19.16 4.09 29.92
C GLN A 4 -17.69 4.33 29.56
N LEU A 5 -17.23 5.58 29.58
CA LEU A 5 -15.84 5.94 29.33
C LEU A 5 -14.90 5.32 30.38
N ASN A 6 -15.29 5.39 31.66
CA ASN A 6 -14.52 4.77 32.75
C ASN A 6 -14.41 3.25 32.57
N ARG A 7 -15.50 2.59 32.16
CA ARG A 7 -15.50 1.13 31.92
C ARG A 7 -14.57 0.75 30.77
N ALA A 8 -14.54 1.53 29.69
CA ALA A 8 -13.64 1.29 28.56
C ALA A 8 -12.17 1.44 28.97
N ALA A 9 -11.84 2.48 29.74
CA ALA A 9 -10.48 2.69 30.25
C ALA A 9 -10.03 1.57 31.21
N GLU A 10 -10.90 1.11 32.08
CA GLU A 10 -10.62 -0.01 33.00
C GLU A 10 -10.41 -1.32 32.24
N ASN A 11 -11.22 -1.59 31.21
CA ASN A 11 -11.06 -2.74 30.33
C ASN A 11 -9.70 -2.70 29.60
N LYS A 12 -9.30 -1.54 29.04
CA LYS A 12 -7.97 -1.34 28.43
C LYS A 12 -6.87 -1.73 29.41
N LYS A 13 -6.89 -1.14 30.62
CA LYS A 13 -5.89 -1.41 31.67
C LYS A 13 -5.82 -2.91 32.04
N ASN A 14 -6.98 -3.57 32.16
CA ASN A 14 -7.05 -4.99 32.47
C ASN A 14 -6.46 -5.87 31.35
N GLN A 15 -6.75 -5.56 30.08
CA GLN A 15 -6.20 -6.27 28.92
C GLN A 15 -4.67 -6.15 28.84
N PHE A 16 -4.12 -4.94 28.99
CA PHE A 16 -2.66 -4.76 28.97
C PHE A 16 -1.96 -5.44 30.16
N ARG A 17 -2.60 -5.48 31.34
CA ARG A 17 -2.08 -6.26 32.47
C ARG A 17 -2.02 -7.76 32.15
N GLN A 18 -3.05 -8.31 31.49
CA GLN A 18 -3.07 -9.71 31.07
C GLN A 18 -2.01 -9.99 29.99
N LEU A 19 -1.85 -9.10 29.02
CA LEU A 19 -0.82 -9.20 27.98
C LEU A 19 0.58 -9.26 28.60
N ARG A 20 0.93 -8.33 29.49
CA ARG A 20 2.25 -8.31 30.14
C ARG A 20 2.51 -9.61 30.90
N LYS A 21 1.51 -10.10 31.64
CA LYS A 21 1.60 -11.39 32.34
C LYS A 21 1.85 -12.54 31.35
N TYR A 22 1.15 -12.55 30.21
CA TYR A 22 1.32 -13.56 29.16
C TYR A 22 2.74 -13.55 28.56
N LEU A 23 3.27 -12.37 28.23
CA LEU A 23 4.62 -12.23 27.67
C LEU A 23 5.70 -12.77 28.64
N ILE A 24 5.59 -12.41 29.93
CA ILE A 24 6.48 -12.90 30.98
C ILE A 24 6.39 -14.42 31.14
N GLN A 25 5.16 -14.96 31.19
CA GLN A 25 4.95 -16.41 31.36
C GLN A 25 5.52 -17.24 30.21
N ASN A 26 5.51 -16.70 28.99
CA ASN A 26 6.06 -17.35 27.81
C ASN A 26 7.54 -17.01 27.57
N ARG A 27 8.19 -16.30 28.49
CA ARG A 27 9.61 -15.90 28.39
C ARG A 27 9.91 -15.20 27.07
N ILE A 28 8.98 -14.35 26.62
CA ILE A 28 9.25 -13.47 25.49
C ILE A 28 10.32 -12.49 25.92
N ASP A 29 11.30 -12.27 25.05
CA ASP A 29 12.37 -11.31 25.25
C ASP A 29 11.82 -9.93 25.64
N ASP A 30 12.47 -9.25 26.58
CA ASP A 30 11.99 -7.99 27.15
C ASP A 30 11.91 -6.88 26.09
N GLU A 31 12.85 -6.84 25.15
CA GLU A 31 12.86 -5.86 24.06
C GLU A 31 11.66 -6.09 23.13
N LEU A 32 11.43 -7.35 22.73
CA LEU A 32 10.27 -7.72 21.94
C LEU A 32 8.95 -7.46 22.69
N GLY A 33 8.91 -7.73 23.99
CA GLY A 33 7.75 -7.49 24.84
C GLY A 33 7.38 -6.00 24.95
N LEU A 34 8.38 -5.12 25.07
CA LEU A 34 8.20 -3.67 25.03
C LEU A 34 7.68 -3.21 23.67
N ARG A 35 8.25 -3.72 22.55
CA ARG A 35 7.79 -3.40 21.19
C ARG A 35 6.33 -3.81 20.98
N ILE A 36 5.96 -5.04 21.35
CA ILE A 36 4.56 -5.53 21.25
C ILE A 36 3.62 -4.65 22.07
N THR A 37 3.99 -4.31 23.30
CA THR A 37 3.15 -3.50 24.18
C THR A 37 2.97 -2.09 23.61
N GLY A 38 4.05 -1.42 23.21
CA GLY A 38 4.00 -0.07 22.63
C GLY A 38 3.21 -0.02 21.32
N PHE A 39 3.39 -1.02 20.45
CA PHE A 39 2.59 -1.15 19.23
C PHE A 39 1.10 -1.29 19.54
N LEU A 40 0.73 -2.19 20.45
CA LEU A 40 -0.68 -2.42 20.80
C LEU A 40 -1.30 -1.21 21.50
N GLU A 41 -0.54 -0.46 22.31
CA GLU A 41 -1.02 0.79 22.93
C GLU A 41 -1.34 1.82 21.85
N ASN A 42 -0.44 2.05 20.90
CA ASN A 42 -0.65 2.96 19.77
C ASN A 42 -1.82 2.49 18.87
N ALA A 43 -1.81 1.22 18.46
CA ALA A 43 -2.88 0.63 17.65
C ALA A 43 -4.24 0.70 18.34
N PHE A 44 -4.28 0.53 19.67
CA PHE A 44 -5.52 0.69 20.44
C PHE A 44 -6.00 2.14 20.42
N ASP A 45 -5.11 3.12 20.60
CA ASP A 45 -5.49 4.54 20.60
C ASP A 45 -5.96 5.00 19.22
N VAL A 46 -5.29 4.58 18.15
CA VAL A 46 -5.72 4.82 16.76
C VAL A 46 -7.08 4.16 16.51
N ARG A 47 -7.28 2.91 16.96
CA ARG A 47 -8.55 2.19 16.83
C ARG A 47 -9.66 2.76 17.71
N GLN A 48 -9.34 3.41 18.82
CA GLN A 48 -10.33 4.06 19.66
C GLN A 48 -10.79 5.38 19.03
N ALA A 49 -9.90 6.07 18.33
CA ALA A 49 -10.24 7.24 17.52
C ALA A 49 -11.02 6.87 16.25
N ALA A 50 -10.73 5.72 15.65
CA ALA A 50 -11.41 5.22 14.45
C ALA A 50 -12.62 4.33 14.81
N VAL A 51 -13.83 4.78 14.49
CA VAL A 51 -15.01 3.92 14.63
C VAL A 51 -14.91 2.76 13.64
N LEU A 52 -14.82 1.54 14.15
CA LEU A 52 -14.82 0.36 13.28
C LEU A 52 -16.18 0.17 12.63
N GLU A 53 -16.20 -0.22 11.36
CA GLU A 53 -17.46 -0.53 10.67
C GLU A 53 -18.28 -1.59 11.40
N SER A 54 -17.62 -2.62 11.96
CA SER A 54 -18.27 -3.68 12.73
C SER A 54 -18.91 -3.20 14.05
N GLN A 55 -18.55 -2.00 14.53
CA GLN A 55 -19.14 -1.39 15.71
C GLN A 55 -20.35 -0.51 15.37
N VAL A 56 -20.54 -0.17 14.10
CA VAL A 56 -21.69 0.60 13.64
C VAL A 56 -22.75 -0.38 13.16
N GLU A 57 -23.57 -0.88 14.09
CA GLU A 57 -24.66 -1.84 13.79
C GLU A 57 -25.55 -1.38 12.63
N LEU A 58 -25.72 -0.06 12.47
CA LEU A 58 -26.50 0.52 11.37
C LEU A 58 -25.97 0.18 9.98
N LEU A 59 -24.65 -0.01 9.83
CA LEU A 59 -24.04 -0.40 8.55
C LEU A 59 -24.46 -1.82 8.13
N GLY A 60 -24.85 -2.67 9.09
CA GLY A 60 -25.38 -4.01 8.82
C GLY A 60 -26.73 -4.00 8.09
N PHE A 61 -27.45 -2.87 8.08
CA PHE A 61 -28.71 -2.73 7.34
C PHE A 61 -28.53 -2.21 5.91
N LEU A 62 -27.30 -1.88 5.50
CA LEU A 62 -27.04 -1.45 4.14
C LEU A 62 -27.26 -2.62 3.16
N SER A 63 -27.89 -2.31 2.03
CA SER A 63 -27.99 -3.25 0.91
C SER A 63 -26.60 -3.49 0.30
N LYS A 64 -26.40 -4.65 -0.35
CA LYS A 64 -25.11 -4.95 -1.01
C LYS A 64 -24.60 -3.82 -1.93
N PRO A 65 -25.44 -3.16 -2.76
CA PRO A 65 -24.99 -2.02 -3.56
C PRO A 65 -24.50 -0.83 -2.74
N LEU A 66 -25.20 -0.46 -1.66
CA LEU A 66 -24.79 0.66 -0.80
C LEU A 66 -23.52 0.35 -0.03
N THR A 67 -23.35 -0.90 0.44
CA THR A 67 -22.09 -1.36 1.04
C THR A 67 -20.94 -1.22 0.05
N ALA A 68 -21.15 -1.60 -1.22
CA ALA A 68 -20.13 -1.47 -2.24
C ALA A 68 -19.76 -0.01 -2.54
N GLU A 69 -20.72 0.91 -2.52
CA GLU A 69 -20.47 2.34 -2.67
C GLU A 69 -19.73 2.93 -1.47
N LEU A 70 -20.06 2.50 -0.25
CA LEU A 70 -19.35 2.89 0.96
C LEU A 70 -17.88 2.43 0.92
N GLN A 71 -17.62 1.17 0.56
CA GLN A 71 -16.25 0.65 0.44
C GLN A 71 -15.48 1.40 -0.65
N TYR A 72 -16.10 1.66 -1.81
CA TYR A 72 -15.47 2.46 -2.85
C TYR A 72 -15.13 3.87 -2.35
N ALA A 73 -16.06 4.57 -1.69
CA ALA A 73 -15.80 5.91 -1.16
C ALA A 73 -14.64 5.93 -0.14
N LYS A 74 -14.52 4.87 0.68
CA LYS A 74 -13.43 4.70 1.65
C LYS A 74 -12.06 4.56 0.98
N TYR A 75 -11.98 3.83 -0.12
CA TYR A 75 -10.72 3.51 -0.82
C TYR A 75 -10.51 4.31 -2.11
N GLU A 76 -11.41 5.23 -2.43
CA GLU A 76 -11.40 5.98 -3.70
C GLU A 76 -10.06 6.64 -3.96
N ARG A 77 -9.47 7.26 -2.92
CA ARG A 77 -8.18 7.93 -3.02
C ARG A 77 -7.07 6.98 -3.49
N CYS A 78 -6.93 5.79 -2.90
CA CYS A 78 -5.85 4.88 -3.30
C CYS A 78 -6.16 4.20 -4.65
N LEU A 79 -7.41 3.87 -4.93
CA LEU A 79 -7.80 3.25 -6.19
C LEU A 79 -7.57 4.17 -7.40
N LYS A 80 -7.82 5.47 -7.25
CA LYS A 80 -7.52 6.47 -8.29
C LYS A 80 -6.03 6.60 -8.61
N GLU A 81 -5.16 6.18 -7.69
CA GLU A 81 -3.71 6.24 -7.89
C GLU A 81 -3.16 5.07 -8.72
N LEU A 82 -3.94 4.01 -8.96
CA LEU A 82 -3.54 2.86 -9.78
C LEU A 82 -3.30 3.28 -11.23
N ILE A 83 -2.26 2.72 -11.86
CA ILE A 83 -1.86 3.03 -13.24
C ILE A 83 -3.03 2.81 -14.20
N ILE A 84 -3.72 1.67 -14.09
CA ILE A 84 -4.86 1.34 -14.97
C ILE A 84 -5.96 2.39 -14.93
N VAL A 85 -6.19 2.96 -13.74
CA VAL A 85 -7.20 4.01 -13.53
C VAL A 85 -6.68 5.33 -14.09
N LYS A 86 -5.46 5.75 -13.73
CA LYS A 86 -4.84 6.98 -14.22
C LYS A 86 -4.79 7.06 -15.74
N GLN A 87 -4.44 5.97 -16.42
CA GLN A 87 -4.31 5.96 -17.88
C GLN A 87 -5.65 6.09 -18.62
N HIS A 88 -6.75 5.63 -18.02
CA HIS A 88 -8.08 5.62 -18.64
C HIS A 88 -8.99 6.74 -18.15
N SER A 89 -8.55 7.47 -17.11
CA SER A 89 -9.27 8.62 -16.59
C SER A 89 -9.01 9.83 -17.49
N LYS A 90 -9.80 9.98 -18.55
CA LYS A 90 -10.04 11.35 -19.03
C LYS A 90 -10.72 12.11 -17.89
N PRO A 91 -10.39 13.40 -17.67
CA PRO A 91 -10.90 14.18 -16.53
C PRO A 91 -12.43 14.12 -16.37
N ASP A 92 -13.17 13.90 -17.46
CA ASP A 92 -14.63 14.05 -17.49
C ASP A 92 -15.45 12.76 -17.60
N ALA A 93 -14.84 11.57 -17.72
CA ALA A 93 -15.60 10.32 -17.75
C ALA A 93 -14.75 9.08 -17.42
N TYR A 94 -15.04 8.45 -16.29
CA TYR A 94 -14.67 7.05 -16.09
C TYR A 94 -15.58 6.18 -16.96
N ASP A 95 -15.00 5.26 -17.73
CA ASP A 95 -15.81 4.20 -18.32
C ASP A 95 -16.50 3.40 -17.20
N PHE A 96 -17.75 3.01 -17.45
CA PHE A 96 -18.55 2.21 -16.52
C PHE A 96 -17.80 0.94 -16.09
N THR A 97 -17.04 0.35 -17.01
CA THR A 97 -16.19 -0.83 -16.73
C THR A 97 -15.14 -0.53 -15.66
N THR A 98 -14.39 0.56 -15.79
CA THR A 98 -13.32 0.93 -14.85
C THR A 98 -13.91 1.19 -13.47
N LEU A 99 -15.04 1.90 -13.40
CA LEU A 99 -15.74 2.14 -12.14
C LEU A 99 -16.18 0.82 -11.48
N GLN A 100 -16.72 -0.13 -12.26
CA GLN A 100 -17.12 -1.42 -11.73
C GLN A 100 -15.93 -2.23 -11.19
N ILE A 101 -14.78 -2.21 -11.89
CA ILE A 101 -13.54 -2.84 -11.42
C ILE A 101 -13.10 -2.21 -10.09
N MET A 102 -13.07 -0.88 -9.99
CA MET A 102 -12.71 -0.18 -8.75
C MET A 102 -13.67 -0.52 -7.59
N LYS A 103 -14.99 -0.55 -7.84
CA LYS A 103 -15.96 -0.96 -6.83
C LYS A 103 -15.73 -2.41 -6.36
N ASN A 104 -15.43 -3.32 -7.28
CA ASN A 104 -15.12 -4.71 -6.91
C ASN A 104 -13.81 -4.82 -6.12
N LEU A 105 -12.77 -4.08 -6.53
CA LEU A 105 -11.50 -4.02 -5.80
C LEU A 105 -11.68 -3.47 -4.39
N ALA A 106 -12.48 -2.42 -4.23
CA ALA A 106 -12.78 -1.83 -2.93
C ALA A 106 -13.44 -2.81 -1.95
N ASN A 107 -14.29 -3.71 -2.47
CA ASN A 107 -14.98 -4.69 -1.64
C ASN A 107 -14.11 -5.91 -1.32
N ASP A 108 -13.41 -6.45 -2.32
CA ASP A 108 -12.85 -7.80 -2.24
C ASP A 108 -11.33 -7.87 -2.46
N GLY A 109 -10.72 -6.81 -3.00
CA GLY A 109 -9.30 -6.79 -3.38
C GLY A 109 -8.39 -6.08 -2.37
N LEU A 110 -8.96 -5.26 -1.48
CA LEU A 110 -8.21 -4.41 -0.56
C LEU A 110 -8.28 -4.91 0.87
N THR A 111 -7.14 -4.92 1.55
CA THR A 111 -7.05 -5.15 2.99
C THR A 111 -6.29 -4.02 3.67
N HIS A 112 -6.70 -3.64 4.87
CA HIS A 112 -5.96 -2.66 5.67
C HIS A 112 -5.03 -3.39 6.64
N ARG A 113 -3.77 -2.97 6.70
CA ARG A 113 -2.80 -3.44 7.70
C ARG A 113 -2.14 -2.27 8.40
N THR A 114 -1.80 -2.50 9.67
CA THR A 114 -0.99 -1.59 10.46
C THR A 114 0.26 -2.34 10.88
N PHE A 115 1.41 -1.70 10.72
CA PHE A 115 2.72 -2.23 11.05
C PHE A 115 3.30 -1.44 12.22
N ALA A 116 3.99 -2.13 13.13
CA ALA A 116 4.73 -1.49 14.22
C ALA A 116 6.02 -0.85 13.69
N PRO A 117 6.66 0.05 14.45
CA PRO A 117 8.00 0.52 14.12
C PRO A 117 9.00 -0.64 13.97
N ALA A 118 9.87 -0.55 12.97
CA ALA A 118 10.87 -1.55 12.60
C ALA A 118 10.30 -2.92 12.24
N ASP A 119 9.04 -3.01 11.83
CA ASP A 119 8.49 -4.20 11.19
C ASP A 119 8.95 -4.26 9.74
N THR A 120 9.26 -5.47 9.26
CA THR A 120 9.52 -5.71 7.84
C THR A 120 8.19 -5.82 7.11
N VAL A 121 7.98 -4.93 6.14
CA VAL A 121 6.80 -4.95 5.24
C VAL A 121 6.98 -6.04 4.18
N PHE A 122 8.16 -6.12 3.57
CA PHE A 122 8.58 -7.20 2.68
C PHE A 122 10.10 -7.32 2.65
N GLU A 123 10.57 -8.52 2.34
CA GLU A 123 11.99 -8.89 2.27
C GLU A 123 12.45 -8.97 0.82
N ALA A 124 13.72 -8.64 0.57
CA ALA A 124 14.34 -8.84 -0.72
C ALA A 124 14.30 -10.33 -1.13
N GLU A 125 14.30 -10.59 -2.43
CA GLU A 125 14.31 -11.94 -3.02
C GLU A 125 13.05 -12.78 -2.73
N THR A 126 12.00 -12.18 -2.18
CA THR A 126 10.71 -12.84 -1.98
C THR A 126 9.72 -12.51 -3.09
N MET A 127 8.86 -13.47 -3.46
CA MET A 127 7.82 -13.25 -4.48
C MET A 127 6.79 -12.24 -3.98
N ALA A 128 6.62 -11.15 -4.72
CA ALA A 128 5.66 -10.11 -4.38
C ALA A 128 4.23 -10.60 -4.68
N SER A 129 3.39 -10.62 -3.64
CA SER A 129 1.98 -11.01 -3.72
C SER A 129 1.02 -9.83 -3.56
N HIS A 130 1.52 -8.68 -3.14
CA HIS A 130 0.73 -7.50 -2.83
C HIS A 130 1.42 -6.23 -3.35
N ALA A 131 0.62 -5.27 -3.82
CA ALA A 131 1.00 -3.88 -3.90
C ALA A 131 0.58 -3.17 -2.60
N TYR A 132 1.27 -2.09 -2.24
CA TYR A 132 1.08 -1.41 -0.97
C TYR A 132 0.83 0.09 -1.17
N PHE A 133 -0.22 0.62 -0.57
CA PHE A 133 -0.52 2.05 -0.55
C PHE A 133 -0.43 2.59 0.87
N MET A 134 0.53 3.47 1.12
CA MET A 134 0.74 4.04 2.45
C MET A 134 -0.34 5.09 2.77
N THR A 135 -1.07 4.88 3.86
CA THR A 135 -2.12 5.79 4.33
C THR A 135 -1.64 6.73 5.43
N ALA A 136 -0.68 6.29 6.24
CA ALA A 136 -0.04 7.07 7.31
C ALA A 136 1.29 6.44 7.72
N GLY A 137 2.20 7.23 8.28
CA GLY A 137 3.49 6.77 8.81
C GLY A 137 4.65 7.04 7.87
N SER A 138 5.74 6.30 8.06
CA SER A 138 6.98 6.44 7.33
C SER A 138 7.62 5.06 7.10
N LEU A 139 8.31 4.95 5.97
CA LEU A 139 8.97 3.72 5.56
C LEU A 139 10.42 3.99 5.18
N LYS A 140 11.23 2.95 5.32
CA LYS A 140 12.61 2.87 4.88
C LYS A 140 12.75 1.68 3.94
N TYR A 141 13.07 1.98 2.69
CA TYR A 141 13.42 1.00 1.67
C TYR A 141 14.94 0.90 1.54
N VAL A 142 15.46 -0.32 1.41
CA VAL A 142 16.89 -0.57 1.22
C VAL A 142 17.10 -1.44 -0.02
N LEU A 143 17.89 -0.95 -0.97
CA LEU A 143 18.26 -1.66 -2.20
C LEU A 143 19.77 -1.57 -2.39
N HIS A 144 20.45 -2.71 -2.43
CA HIS A 144 21.92 -2.79 -2.58
C HIS A 144 22.72 -1.93 -1.58
N GLY A 145 22.18 -1.75 -0.36
CA GLY A 145 22.79 -0.93 0.68
C GLY A 145 22.43 0.56 0.62
N GLU A 146 21.76 1.01 -0.43
CA GLU A 146 21.23 2.37 -0.53
C GLU A 146 19.87 2.46 0.15
N GLU A 147 19.68 3.53 0.91
CA GLU A 147 18.47 3.74 1.71
C GLU A 147 17.60 4.87 1.15
N ALA A 148 16.30 4.61 1.05
CA ALA A 148 15.29 5.56 0.65
C ALA A 148 14.22 5.69 1.74
N LYS A 149 14.02 6.91 2.25
CA LYS A 149 12.92 7.23 3.17
C LYS A 149 11.68 7.63 2.37
N LEU A 150 10.54 7.11 2.76
CA LEU A 150 9.26 7.36 2.09
C LEU A 150 8.24 7.87 3.12
N SER A 151 7.62 9.00 2.80
CA SER A 151 6.57 9.63 3.60
C SER A 151 5.34 10.01 2.78
N GLU A 152 5.31 9.66 1.49
CA GLU A 152 4.24 10.05 0.56
C GLU A 152 3.29 8.89 0.24
N SER A 153 2.02 9.22 0.02
CA SER A 153 0.95 8.26 -0.30
C SER A 153 0.89 7.94 -1.79
N TRP A 154 1.56 6.87 -2.18
CA TRP A 154 1.52 6.30 -3.52
C TRP A 154 1.61 4.76 -3.46
N TRP A 155 1.33 4.09 -4.58
CA TRP A 155 1.49 2.64 -4.67
C TRP A 155 2.97 2.27 -4.73
N LEU A 156 3.33 1.31 -3.90
CA LEU A 156 4.61 0.61 -3.88
C LEU A 156 4.39 -0.78 -4.44
N VAL A 157 5.39 -1.31 -5.15
CA VAL A 157 5.35 -2.67 -5.69
C VAL A 157 4.18 -2.90 -6.66
N GLU A 158 3.74 -1.88 -7.39
CA GLU A 158 2.59 -2.01 -8.29
C GLU A 158 2.87 -2.99 -9.46
N MET A 159 4.13 -3.19 -9.83
CA MET A 159 4.54 -4.11 -10.89
C MET A 159 4.10 -5.55 -10.65
N CYS A 160 3.94 -5.99 -9.39
CA CYS A 160 3.45 -7.34 -9.10
C CYS A 160 2.00 -7.59 -9.55
N MET A 161 1.23 -6.52 -9.83
CA MET A 161 -0.10 -6.63 -10.44
C MET A 161 -0.05 -7.01 -11.92
N TRP A 162 1.08 -6.78 -12.59
CA TRP A 162 1.23 -6.84 -14.05
C TRP A 162 2.12 -7.99 -14.50
N ILE A 163 3.16 -8.28 -13.73
CA ILE A 163 4.18 -9.29 -14.01
C ILE A 163 4.52 -10.07 -12.73
N HIS A 164 5.07 -11.27 -12.89
CA HIS A 164 5.67 -11.97 -11.76
C HIS A 164 6.86 -11.14 -11.27
N TRP A 165 6.76 -10.67 -10.03
CA TRP A 165 7.74 -9.77 -9.45
C TRP A 165 8.36 -10.38 -8.21
N THR A 166 9.68 -10.32 -8.12
CA THR A 166 10.42 -10.66 -6.90
C THR A 166 10.94 -9.35 -6.34
N HIS A 167 10.70 -9.12 -5.04
CA HIS A 167 11.18 -7.93 -4.37
C HIS A 167 12.69 -7.78 -4.53
N LEU A 168 13.12 -6.60 -4.95
CA LEU A 168 14.54 -6.33 -5.21
C LEU A 168 15.24 -5.78 -3.97
N GLY A 169 14.49 -5.12 -3.10
CA GLY A 169 14.96 -4.57 -1.84
C GLY A 169 14.10 -5.00 -0.66
N GLU A 170 14.49 -4.54 0.52
CA GLU A 170 13.79 -4.76 1.78
C GLU A 170 13.08 -3.47 2.18
N MET A 171 11.86 -3.59 2.70
CA MET A 171 11.08 -2.45 3.20
C MET A 171 10.78 -2.63 4.67
N LYS A 172 11.10 -1.61 5.46
CA LYS A 172 10.78 -1.53 6.89
C LYS A 172 9.97 -0.28 7.20
N THR A 173 9.20 -0.35 8.27
CA THR A 173 8.59 0.83 8.87
C THR A 173 9.58 1.56 9.78
N GLU A 174 9.58 2.89 9.74
CA GLU A 174 10.28 3.69 10.77
C GLU A 174 9.34 4.04 11.94
N ASP A 175 8.05 4.26 11.64
CA ASP A 175 6.99 4.57 12.62
C ASP A 175 5.86 3.53 12.61
N ALA A 176 4.81 3.76 13.42
CA ALA A 176 3.56 3.02 13.27
C ALA A 176 2.91 3.42 11.93
N THR A 177 2.87 2.48 10.98
CA THR A 177 2.50 2.77 9.59
C THR A 177 1.22 2.04 9.22
N GLY A 178 0.26 2.79 8.66
CA GLY A 178 -0.97 2.28 8.08
C GLY A 178 -0.82 2.08 6.58
N MET A 179 -1.30 0.94 6.07
CA MET A 179 -1.24 0.60 4.66
C MET A 179 -2.52 -0.06 4.17
N VAL A 180 -2.87 0.22 2.93
CA VAL A 180 -3.85 -0.52 2.15
C VAL A 180 -3.09 -1.45 1.21
N LEU A 181 -3.36 -2.75 1.30
CA LEU A 181 -2.73 -3.78 0.49
C LEU A 181 -3.70 -4.23 -0.58
N LEU A 182 -3.22 -4.37 -1.81
CA LEU A 182 -3.94 -4.92 -2.95
C LEU A 182 -3.30 -6.25 -3.35
N GLU A 183 -4.07 -7.34 -3.29
CA GLU A 183 -3.60 -8.69 -3.64
C GLU A 183 -3.53 -8.89 -5.17
N ALA A 184 -2.38 -9.35 -5.67
CA ALA A 184 -2.10 -9.46 -7.11
C ALA A 184 -3.06 -10.42 -7.84
N ASP A 185 -3.30 -11.58 -7.24
CA ASP A 185 -4.19 -12.59 -7.82
C ASP A 185 -5.64 -12.12 -7.86
N ARG A 186 -6.10 -11.44 -6.79
CA ARG A 186 -7.43 -10.84 -6.74
C ARG A 186 -7.59 -9.76 -7.79
N PHE A 187 -6.62 -8.86 -7.88
CA PHE A 187 -6.58 -7.85 -8.92
C PHE A 187 -6.70 -8.46 -10.31
N SER A 188 -5.85 -9.44 -10.64
CA SER A 188 -5.86 -10.10 -11.95
C SER A 188 -7.20 -10.79 -12.23
N SER A 189 -7.77 -11.48 -11.24
CA SER A 189 -9.06 -12.15 -11.38
C SER A 189 -10.19 -11.17 -11.71
N LEU A 190 -10.23 -10.01 -11.04
CA LEU A 190 -11.26 -8.98 -11.22
C LEU A 190 -11.13 -8.25 -12.56
N VAL A 191 -9.91 -7.93 -12.98
CA VAL A 191 -9.64 -7.29 -14.28
C VAL A 191 -10.05 -8.22 -15.44
N ARG A 192 -9.87 -9.54 -15.29
CA ARG A 192 -10.22 -10.55 -16.30
C ARG A 192 -11.73 -10.78 -16.46
N VAL A 193 -12.57 -10.33 -15.52
CA VAL A 193 -14.04 -10.52 -15.62
C VAL A 193 -14.63 -9.78 -16.82
N SER A 194 -14.04 -8.64 -17.20
CA SER A 194 -14.48 -7.83 -18.33
C SER A 194 -13.50 -7.92 -19.50
N PRO A 195 -13.95 -8.13 -20.75
CA PRO A 195 -13.10 -8.05 -21.94
C PRO A 195 -12.35 -6.72 -22.06
N ASN A 196 -13.01 -5.60 -21.74
CA ASN A 196 -12.39 -4.27 -21.75
C ASN A 196 -11.32 -4.17 -20.65
N GLY A 197 -11.64 -4.65 -19.44
CA GLY A 197 -10.69 -4.71 -18.32
C GLY A 197 -9.45 -5.52 -18.69
N GLN A 198 -9.63 -6.70 -19.28
CA GLN A 198 -8.54 -7.56 -19.73
C GLN A 198 -7.68 -6.91 -20.82
N ALA A 199 -8.30 -6.30 -21.83
CA ALA A 199 -7.59 -5.62 -22.91
C ALA A 199 -6.76 -4.45 -22.37
N THR A 200 -7.36 -3.63 -21.52
CA THR A 200 -6.71 -2.52 -20.83
C THR A 200 -5.57 -3.00 -19.92
N GLY A 201 -5.80 -4.02 -19.08
CA GLY A 201 -4.78 -4.57 -18.20
C GLY A 201 -3.59 -5.15 -18.97
N ARG A 202 -3.84 -5.80 -20.12
CA ARG A 202 -2.78 -6.25 -21.03
C ARG A 202 -1.99 -5.08 -21.61
N ALA A 203 -2.67 -4.02 -22.06
CA ALA A 203 -2.01 -2.84 -22.60
C ALA A 203 -1.12 -2.17 -21.55
N VAL A 204 -1.60 -2.02 -20.32
CA VAL A 204 -0.82 -1.50 -19.18
C VAL A 204 0.38 -2.40 -18.90
N ALA A 205 0.20 -3.72 -18.82
CA ALA A 205 1.29 -4.64 -18.53
C ALA A 205 2.43 -4.58 -19.57
N LEU A 206 2.09 -4.45 -20.86
CA LEU A 206 3.08 -4.26 -21.93
C LEU A 206 3.86 -2.96 -21.74
N GLN A 207 3.16 -1.85 -21.44
CA GLN A 207 3.82 -0.57 -21.19
C GLN A 207 4.73 -0.61 -19.96
N VAL A 208 4.31 -1.29 -18.89
CA VAL A 208 5.12 -1.49 -17.68
C VAL A 208 6.42 -2.24 -18.03
N VAL A 209 6.33 -3.34 -18.79
CA VAL A 209 7.49 -4.11 -19.24
C VAL A 209 8.42 -3.28 -20.12
N ASP A 210 7.88 -2.57 -21.11
CA ASP A 210 8.67 -1.70 -22.00
C ASP A 210 9.38 -0.60 -21.20
N ALA A 211 8.68 0.05 -20.27
CA ALA A 211 9.25 1.07 -19.40
C ALA A 211 10.37 0.52 -18.51
N MET A 212 10.20 -0.67 -17.95
CA MET A 212 11.21 -1.32 -17.12
C MET A 212 12.45 -1.75 -17.92
N ASN A 213 12.27 -2.23 -19.15
CA ASN A 213 13.38 -2.58 -20.04
C ASN A 213 14.24 -1.36 -20.44
N MET A 214 13.70 -0.15 -20.32
CA MET A 214 14.42 1.10 -20.56
C MET A 214 15.16 1.63 -19.31
N MET A 215 14.99 0.99 -18.15
CA MET A 215 15.64 1.42 -16.91
C MET A 215 17.01 0.76 -16.74
N GLU A 216 17.95 1.52 -16.20
CA GLU A 216 19.28 1.00 -15.82
C GLU A 216 19.22 0.22 -14.50
N VAL A 217 18.39 0.68 -13.56
CA VAL A 217 18.20 0.07 -12.24
C VAL A 217 16.72 -0.16 -12.02
N LEU A 218 16.35 -1.42 -11.74
CA LEU A 218 15.00 -1.80 -11.35
C LEU A 218 14.82 -1.64 -9.83
N THR A 219 13.60 -1.31 -9.40
CA THR A 219 13.30 -1.09 -7.97
C THR A 219 11.83 -1.38 -7.66
N ASP A 220 11.55 -1.75 -6.41
CA ASP A 220 10.20 -1.90 -5.85
C ASP A 220 9.41 -0.59 -5.79
N LEU A 221 10.11 0.54 -5.87
CA LEU A 221 9.52 1.88 -5.80
C LEU A 221 9.08 2.42 -7.17
N TRP A 222 9.15 1.59 -8.21
CA TRP A 222 8.89 2.03 -9.59
C TRP A 222 7.50 2.62 -9.76
N GLN A 223 7.43 3.70 -10.55
CA GLN A 223 6.18 4.34 -10.93
C GLN A 223 6.13 4.52 -12.43
N CYS A 224 5.01 4.10 -13.04
CA CYS A 224 4.80 4.32 -14.46
C CYS A 224 4.72 5.83 -14.74
N PRO A 225 5.58 6.37 -15.63
CA PRO A 225 5.43 7.74 -16.09
C PRO A 225 4.08 7.87 -16.82
N VAL A 226 3.20 8.76 -16.35
CA VAL A 226 1.89 9.01 -16.98
C VAL A 226 2.03 9.57 -18.41
N GLN A 227 3.22 10.09 -18.75
CA GLN A 227 3.49 10.82 -19.99
C GLN A 227 3.46 10.00 -21.29
N TYR A 228 3.35 8.68 -21.25
CA TYR A 228 3.31 7.86 -22.48
C TYR A 228 1.93 7.79 -23.16
N VAL A 229 0.88 8.36 -22.56
CA VAL A 229 -0.51 8.10 -22.98
C VAL A 229 -1.07 9.16 -23.95
N SER A 230 -0.47 10.34 -24.02
CA SER A 230 -0.95 11.36 -24.96
C SER A 230 0.16 12.30 -25.39
N GLU A 231 0.34 12.37 -26.70
CA GLU A 231 1.12 13.36 -27.43
C GLU A 231 2.59 13.02 -27.68
N SER A 232 2.86 12.80 -28.97
CA SER A 232 4.09 13.12 -29.68
C SER A 232 4.48 14.61 -29.54
N SER A 233 4.59 15.12 -28.32
CA SER A 233 5.01 16.47 -27.98
C SER A 233 6.37 16.40 -27.26
N PRO A 234 7.48 16.72 -27.95
CA PRO A 234 8.82 16.68 -27.36
C PRO A 234 9.00 17.87 -26.40
N GLY A 235 8.86 17.67 -25.09
CA GLY A 235 9.13 18.80 -24.18
C GLY A 235 9.05 18.66 -22.66
N HIS A 236 8.58 17.57 -22.05
CA HIS A 236 8.39 17.53 -20.58
C HIS A 236 9.25 16.47 -19.88
N SER A 237 10.39 16.89 -19.30
CA SER A 237 11.42 16.03 -18.70
C SER A 237 11.43 16.00 -17.15
N GLU A 238 10.45 16.61 -16.47
CA GLU A 238 10.53 16.78 -15.01
C GLU A 238 10.24 15.52 -14.18
N GLY A 239 9.47 14.56 -14.69
CA GLY A 239 9.17 13.30 -13.97
C GLY A 239 10.38 12.38 -13.73
N ARG A 240 11.48 12.57 -14.48
CA ARG A 240 12.73 11.80 -14.31
C ARG A 240 13.59 12.29 -13.13
N ARG A 241 13.29 13.47 -12.54
CA ARG A 241 14.16 14.08 -11.52
C ARG A 241 14.07 13.42 -10.14
N PHE A 242 12.97 12.75 -9.79
CA PHE A 242 12.82 12.17 -8.46
C PHE A 242 13.71 10.94 -8.27
N PHE A 243 13.70 9.99 -9.21
CA PHE A 243 14.60 8.83 -9.19
C PHE A 243 16.06 9.22 -9.37
N ARG A 244 16.35 10.20 -10.24
CA ARG A 244 17.71 10.73 -10.31
C ARG A 244 18.14 11.35 -8.99
N LYS A 245 17.30 12.03 -8.21
CA LYS A 245 17.72 12.59 -6.91
C LYS A 245 17.90 11.54 -5.81
N LEU A 246 17.06 10.51 -5.79
CA LEU A 246 17.22 9.37 -4.87
C LEU A 246 18.51 8.59 -5.15
N LEU A 247 18.85 8.41 -6.42
CA LEU A 247 20.08 7.74 -6.85
C LEU A 247 21.29 8.71 -6.82
N SER A 248 21.14 9.98 -7.21
CA SER A 248 22.24 10.94 -7.35
C SER A 248 22.73 11.54 -6.04
N ALA A 249 22.11 11.23 -4.90
CA ALA A 249 22.64 11.69 -3.62
C ALA A 249 23.95 10.96 -3.26
N ASP A 250 24.21 9.75 -3.80
CA ASP A 250 25.48 9.02 -3.55
C ASP A 250 26.02 8.15 -4.72
N LEU A 251 25.29 7.91 -5.83
CA LEU A 251 25.78 7.00 -6.91
C LEU A 251 26.94 7.50 -7.78
N ALA A 252 27.40 8.74 -7.60
CA ALA A 252 28.61 9.20 -8.32
C ALA A 252 29.92 8.59 -7.77
N ALA A 253 29.88 7.88 -6.64
CA ALA A 253 31.07 7.37 -5.97
C ALA A 253 31.38 5.88 -6.23
N VAL A 254 30.50 5.11 -6.89
CA VAL A 254 30.61 3.62 -6.92
C VAL A 254 30.40 3.03 -8.31
N VAL A 255 31.01 3.60 -9.33
CA VAL A 255 31.27 2.86 -10.58
C VAL A 255 32.78 2.78 -10.79
N PRO A 256 33.44 1.67 -10.45
CA PRO A 256 34.78 1.42 -10.97
C PRO A 256 34.62 1.13 -12.46
N THR A 257 35.00 2.11 -13.29
CA THR A 257 35.22 1.90 -14.72
C THR A 257 36.25 0.79 -14.86
N LYS A 258 35.82 -0.35 -15.42
CA LYS A 258 36.72 -1.30 -16.08
C LYS A 258 36.90 -0.89 -17.52
#